data_AF-A0A954XHA1-F1
#
_entry.id   AF-A0A954XHA1-F1
#
_cell.length_a   1.000
_cell.length_b   1.000
_cell.length_c   1.000
_cell.angle_alpha   90.00
_cell.angle_beta   90.00
_cell.angle_gamma   90.00
#
_symmetry.space_group_name_H-M   'P 1'
#
loop_
_entity.id
_entity.type
_entity.pdbx_description
1 polymer ?
#
loop_
_entity_poly.entity_id
_entity_poly.type
_entity_poly.pdbx_seq_one_letter_code
_entity_poly.pdbx_strand_id
1 'polypeptide(L)' 'KVMHDVLAPFRSGDREESMKLIKANGFENLHLSFYKNMDVGDDKVWDVWQVEGPAMVWYFRGDPHVHTWVHIRESA' A
#
# COMPACT_ATOMS: atom_id res chain seq x y z
N LYS A 1 7.82 -10.23 1.25
CA LYS A 1 8.25 -9.92 -0.15
C LYS A 1 7.50 -8.71 -0.65
N VAL A 2 6.17 -8.79 -0.84
CA VAL A 2 5.32 -7.64 -1.29
C VAL A 2 5.59 -6.31 -0.58
N MET A 3 5.52 -6.25 0.76
CA MET A 3 5.75 -4.97 1.46
C MET A 3 7.18 -4.41 1.29
N HIS A 4 8.17 -5.28 1.11
CA HIS A 4 9.54 -4.84 0.85
C HIS A 4 9.67 -4.22 -0.54
N ASP A 5 8.94 -4.75 -1.51
CA ASP A 5 8.98 -4.28 -2.91
C ASP A 5 8.31 -2.90 -3.04
N VAL A 6 7.14 -2.70 -2.43
CA VAL A 6 6.45 -1.40 -2.47
C VAL A 6 7.20 -0.32 -1.66
N LEU A 7 7.95 -0.70 -0.63
CA LEU A 7 8.81 0.19 0.14
C LEU A 7 10.17 0.48 -0.54
N ALA A 8 10.55 -0.25 -1.58
CA ALA A 8 11.85 -0.11 -2.25
C ALA A 8 12.18 1.32 -2.74
N PRO A 9 11.22 2.19 -3.13
CA PRO A 9 11.52 3.57 -3.53
C PRO A 9 11.92 4.51 -2.37
N PHE A 10 11.60 4.17 -1.11
CA PHE A 10 11.82 5.05 0.05
C PHE A 10 13.25 4.95 0.60
N ARG A 11 13.69 5.77 1.57
CA ARG A 11 15.05 5.63 2.14
C ARG A 11 15.13 4.40 3.04
N SER A 12 16.31 3.81 3.19
CA SER A 12 16.49 2.60 4.02
C SER A 12 15.89 2.73 5.42
N GLY A 13 16.15 3.85 6.11
CA GLY A 13 15.59 4.12 7.44
C GLY A 13 14.05 4.14 7.46
N ASP A 14 13.42 4.75 6.45
CA ASP A 14 11.96 4.78 6.33
C ASP A 14 11.37 3.38 6.08
N ARG A 15 12.06 2.57 5.26
CA ARG A 15 11.67 1.17 4.99
C ARG A 15 11.76 0.32 6.25
N GLU A 16 12.87 0.44 6.97
CA GLU A 16 13.12 -0.31 8.20
C GLU A 16 12.10 0.04 9.27
N GLU A 17 11.84 1.33 9.48
CA GLU A 17 10.86 1.78 10.47
C GLU A 17 9.43 1.37 10.09
N SER A 18 9.04 1.58 8.85
CA SER A 18 7.74 1.12 8.33
C SER A 18 7.55 -0.38 8.55
N MET A 19 8.56 -1.19 8.23
CA MET A 19 8.52 -2.64 8.43
C MET A 19 8.41 -3.06 9.90
N LYS A 20 8.96 -2.29 10.85
CA LYS A 20 8.75 -2.55 12.29
C LYS A 20 7.30 -2.31 12.69
N LEU A 21 6.73 -1.16 12.30
CA LEU A 21 5.35 -0.81 12.61
C LEU A 21 4.35 -1.80 11.99
N ILE A 22 4.58 -2.20 10.74
CA ILE A 22 3.75 -3.22 10.05
C ILE A 22 3.83 -4.57 10.77
N LYS A 23 5.03 -5.02 11.15
CA LYS A 23 5.20 -6.27 11.91
C LYS A 23 4.50 -6.24 13.26
N ALA A 24 4.58 -5.10 13.97
CA ALA A 24 3.94 -4.93 15.26
C ALA A 24 2.41 -4.99 15.19
N ASN A 25 1.82 -4.55 14.07
CA ASN A 25 0.38 -4.56 13.83
C ASN A 25 -0.14 -5.81 13.11
N GLY A 26 0.74 -6.76 12.77
CA GLY A 26 0.36 -8.04 12.17
C GLY A 26 0.06 -7.98 10.67
N PHE A 27 0.79 -8.76 9.87
CA PHE A 27 0.55 -8.87 8.42
C PHE A 27 -0.78 -9.53 8.09
N GLU A 28 -1.28 -10.37 8.99
CA GLU A 28 -2.58 -11.04 8.90
C GLU A 28 -3.77 -10.08 8.92
N ASN A 29 -3.55 -8.85 9.43
CA ASN A 29 -4.54 -7.78 9.44
C ASN A 29 -4.50 -6.91 8.18
N LEU A 30 -3.59 -7.21 7.23
CA LEU A 30 -3.51 -6.53 5.95
C LEU A 30 -4.34 -7.24 4.89
N HIS A 31 -5.11 -6.44 4.17
CA HIS A 31 -5.92 -6.87 3.04
C HIS A 31 -5.54 -6.10 1.79
N LEU A 32 -5.75 -6.72 0.64
CA LEU A 32 -5.57 -6.10 -0.66
C LEU A 32 -6.94 -5.84 -1.28
N SER A 33 -7.25 -4.55 -1.48
CA SER A 33 -8.52 -4.08 -2.01
C SER A 33 -8.33 -3.47 -3.39
N PHE A 34 -9.30 -3.70 -4.28
CA PHE A 34 -9.30 -3.20 -5.65
C PHE A 34 -10.55 -2.37 -5.93
N TYR A 35 -10.38 -1.33 -6.73
CA TYR A 35 -11.46 -0.43 -7.09
C TYR A 35 -11.81 -0.63 -8.56
N LYS A 36 -13.11 -0.81 -8.84
CA LYS A 36 -13.63 -0.89 -10.21
C LYS A 36 -13.66 0.48 -10.90
N ASN A 37 -13.64 1.55 -10.12
CA ASN A 37 -13.64 2.90 -10.65
C ASN A 37 -12.20 3.26 -11.06
N MET A 38 -12.06 3.99 -12.17
CA MET A 38 -10.76 4.37 -12.75
C MET A 38 -9.96 3.18 -13.31
N ASP A 39 -10.68 2.18 -13.83
CA ASP A 39 -10.14 1.11 -14.69
C ASP A 39 -9.72 1.72 -16.04
N VAL A 40 -8.44 1.62 -16.37
CA VAL A 40 -7.82 2.23 -17.53
C VAL A 40 -7.97 1.29 -18.72
N GLY A 41 -8.81 1.70 -19.68
CA GLY A 41 -9.04 0.89 -20.88
C GLY A 41 -10.13 -0.18 -20.72
N ASP A 42 -10.84 -0.21 -19.58
CA ASP A 42 -11.93 -1.16 -19.27
C ASP A 42 -11.47 -2.63 -19.38
N ASP A 43 -10.21 -2.88 -19.04
CA ASP A 43 -9.56 -4.19 -19.16
C ASP A 43 -9.63 -5.00 -17.85
N LYS A 44 -10.10 -4.37 -16.77
CA LYS A 44 -10.25 -4.95 -15.42
C LYS A 44 -8.92 -5.37 -14.81
N VAL A 45 -7.84 -4.75 -15.24
CA VAL A 45 -6.54 -4.80 -14.60
C VAL A 45 -6.55 -3.88 -13.37
N TRP A 46 -5.67 -4.15 -12.42
CA TRP A 46 -5.66 -3.50 -11.12
C TRP A 46 -4.97 -2.13 -11.18
N ASP A 47 -5.63 -1.12 -11.73
CA ASP A 47 -5.09 0.26 -11.85
C ASP A 47 -5.11 1.04 -10.54
N VAL A 48 -6.06 0.70 -9.67
CA VAL A 48 -6.27 1.34 -8.38
C VAL A 48 -6.45 0.27 -7.30
N TRP A 49 -5.54 0.27 -6.34
CA TRP A 49 -5.51 -0.71 -5.26
C TRP A 49 -5.06 -0.11 -3.94
N GLN A 50 -5.41 -0.83 -2.86
CA GLN A 50 -4.96 -0.52 -1.51
C GLN A 50 -4.42 -1.75 -0.80
N VAL A 51 -3.29 -1.62 -0.09
CA VAL A 51 -2.96 -2.51 1.02
C VAL A 51 -3.39 -1.81 2.30
N GLU A 52 -4.37 -2.36 3.00
CA GLU A 52 -5.02 -1.71 4.13
C GLU A 52 -5.21 -2.64 5.33
N GLY A 53 -5.16 -2.04 6.52
CA GLY A 53 -5.46 -2.66 7.79
C GLY A 53 -5.69 -1.58 8.87
N PRO A 54 -6.03 -1.93 10.11
CA PRO A 54 -6.40 -0.95 11.14
C PRO A 54 -5.37 0.17 11.38
N ALA A 55 -4.08 -0.14 11.24
CA ALA A 55 -2.96 0.78 11.50
C ALA A 55 -2.18 1.19 10.23
N MET A 56 -2.65 0.79 9.04
CA MET A 56 -1.92 1.05 7.80
C MET A 56 -2.87 1.22 6.63
N VAL A 57 -2.56 2.17 5.76
CA VAL A 57 -3.15 2.28 4.42
C VAL A 57 -2.08 2.66 3.42
N TRP A 58 -2.04 1.92 2.33
CA TRP A 58 -1.20 2.17 1.17
C TRP A 58 -2.08 2.25 -0.06
N TYR A 59 -2.36 3.46 -0.50
CA TYR A 59 -3.12 3.73 -1.71
C TYR A 59 -2.22 3.89 -2.92
N PHE A 60 -2.61 3.27 -4.03
CA PHE A 60 -1.96 3.42 -5.33
C PHE A 60 -3.01 3.74 -6.40
N ARG A 61 -2.66 4.67 -7.29
CA ARG A 61 -3.41 4.99 -8.51
C ARG A 61 -2.43 5.23 -9.65
N GLY A 62 -2.55 4.45 -10.74
CA GLY A 62 -1.62 4.51 -11.88
C GLY A 62 -1.85 5.66 -12.87
N ASP A 63 -3.10 6.09 -13.07
CA ASP A 63 -3.53 7.04 -14.11
C ASP A 63 -4.28 8.24 -13.53
N PRO A 64 -4.27 9.44 -14.15
CA PRO A 64 -3.43 9.87 -15.29
C PRO A 64 -1.99 10.20 -14.92
N HIS A 65 -1.70 10.25 -13.62
CA HIS A 65 -0.37 10.36 -13.06
C HIS A 65 -0.27 9.34 -11.92
N VAL A 66 0.92 8.77 -11.74
CA VAL A 66 1.17 7.80 -10.68
C VAL A 66 1.13 8.51 -9.33
N HIS A 67 0.14 8.19 -8.52
CA HIS A 67 0.04 8.64 -7.13
C HIS A 67 0.17 7.46 -6.19
N THR A 68 0.87 7.70 -5.08
CA THR A 68 0.78 6.85 -3.91
C THR A 68 0.58 7.72 -2.68
N TRP A 69 -0.23 7.24 -1.75
CA TRP A 69 -0.37 7.81 -0.42
C TRP A 69 -0.22 6.69 0.59
N VAL A 70 0.69 6.88 1.55
CA VAL A 70 1.07 5.86 2.51
C VAL A 70 0.96 6.45 3.90
N HIS A 71 0.21 5.78 4.76
CA HIS A 71 0.11 6.12 6.16
C HIS A 71 0.24 4.85 6.99
N ILE A 72 1.26 4.84 7.86
CA ILE A 72 1.60 3.72 8.74
C ILE A 72 1.78 4.32 10.12
N ARG A 73 1.11 3.75 11.12
CA ARG A 73 1.15 4.21 12.51
C ARG A 73 1.40 3.06 13.47
N GLU A 74 1.82 3.40 14.69
CA GLU A 74 2.16 2.42 15.72
C GLU A 74 0.96 1.58 16.17
N SER A 75 -0.24 2.17 16.23
CA SER A 75 -1.47 1.52 16.63
C SER A 75 -2.70 2.08 15.91
N ALA A 76 -3.79 1.30 15.91
CA ALA A 76 -5.07 1.67 15.31
C ALA A 76 -5.82 2.77 16.08
#